data_AF-A0A7W0QNR7-F1
#
_entry.id   AF-A0A7W0QNR7-F1
#
_cell.length_a   1.000
_cell.length_b   1.000
_cell.length_c   1.000
_cell.angle_alpha   90.00
_cell.angle_beta   90.00
_cell.angle_gamma   90.00
#
_symmetry.space_group_name_H-M   'P 1'
#
loop_
_entity.id
_entity.type
_entity.pdbx_description
1 polymer ?
#
loop_
_entity_poly.entity_id
_entity_poly.type
_entity_poly.pdbx_seq_one_letter_code
_entity_poly.pdbx_strand_id
1 'polypeptide(L)'
;MSISSQAVQFGKRRLTRKLLRAVPWLGAVLAVATIGKAIRRKGMLGGTLDSALDFIPFVGSVKNTVEIARGRDLIRDKTGATR
;
A
#
# COMPACT_ATOMS: atom_id res chain seq x y z
N MET A 1 20.72 -18.92 -26.39
CA MET A 1 19.49 -18.25 -25.92
C MET A 1 18.91 -17.43 -27.07
N SER A 2 17.73 -17.78 -27.58
CA SER A 2 17.15 -17.16 -28.78
C SER A 2 16.84 -15.67 -28.57
N ILE A 3 17.14 -14.83 -29.57
CA ILE A 3 16.84 -13.39 -29.57
C ILE A 3 15.34 -13.12 -29.33
N SER A 4 14.46 -14.04 -29.76
CA SER A 4 13.01 -13.96 -29.53
C SER A 4 12.64 -14.04 -28.05
N SER A 5 13.33 -14.84 -27.24
CA SER A 5 13.06 -14.92 -25.81
C SER A 5 13.52 -13.65 -25.08
N GLN A 6 14.60 -13.01 -25.54
CA GLN A 6 15.10 -11.75 -24.98
C GLN A 6 14.15 -10.58 -25.25
N ALA A 7 13.59 -10.48 -26.46
CA ALA A 7 12.60 -9.45 -26.81
C ALA A 7 11.32 -9.58 -25.95
N VAL A 8 10.83 -10.80 -25.75
CA VAL A 8 9.68 -11.08 -24.89
C VAL A 8 9.98 -10.74 -23.43
N GLN A 9 11.16 -11.11 -22.92
CA GLN A 9 11.61 -10.76 -21.56
C GLN A 9 11.69 -9.23 -21.37
N PHE A 10 12.19 -8.50 -22.38
CA PHE A 10 12.30 -7.05 -22.34
C PHE A 10 10.93 -6.35 -22.36
N GLY A 11 10.02 -6.84 -23.21
CA GLY A 11 8.63 -6.39 -23.25
C GLY A 11 7.92 -6.61 -21.92
N LYS A 12 8.04 -7.81 -21.35
CA LYS A 12 7.51 -8.14 -20.01
C LYS A 12 8.05 -7.20 -18.95
N ARG A 13 9.38 -7.01 -18.87
CA ARG A 13 10.02 -6.15 -17.86
C ARG A 13 9.56 -4.69 -17.98
N ARG A 14 9.34 -4.19 -19.19
CA ARG A 14 8.80 -2.84 -19.42
C ARG A 14 7.35 -2.72 -18.97
N LEU A 15 6.51 -3.71 -19.28
CA LEU A 15 5.11 -3.73 -18.86
C LEU A 15 4.96 -3.88 -17.35
N THR A 16 5.70 -4.81 -16.72
CA THR A 16 5.70 -5.01 -15.27
C THR A 16 6.05 -3.72 -14.53
N ARG A 17 7.07 -2.97 -14.98
CA ARG A 17 7.40 -1.67 -14.36
C ARG A 17 6.28 -0.65 -14.45
N LYS A 18 5.53 -0.63 -15.55
CA LYS A 18 4.36 0.25 -15.69
C LYS A 18 3.23 -0.17 -14.75
N LEU A 19 2.96 -1.48 -14.66
CA LEU A 19 1.93 -2.03 -13.78
C LEU A 19 2.25 -1.79 -12.31
N LEU A 20 3.50 -2.02 -11.88
CA LEU A 20 3.93 -1.76 -10.51
C LEU A 20 3.75 -0.28 -10.11
N ARG A 21 3.99 0.66 -11.04
CA ARG A 21 3.73 2.09 -10.81
C ARG A 21 2.24 2.44 -10.75
N ALA A 22 1.36 1.60 -11.28
CA ALA A 22 -0.08 1.80 -11.24
C ALA A 22 -0.73 1.24 -9.96
N VAL A 23 -0.06 0.33 -9.23
CA VAL A 23 -0.58 -0.28 -7.99
C VAL A 23 -1.03 0.76 -6.95
N PRO A 24 -0.30 1.86 -6.66
CA PRO A 24 -0.75 2.86 -5.70
C PRO A 24 -2.06 3.54 -6.12
N TRP A 25 -2.23 3.80 -7.42
CA TRP A 25 -3.44 4.42 -7.95
C TRP A 25 -4.66 3.51 -7.83
N LEU A 26 -4.49 2.22 -8.11
CA LEU A 26 -5.56 1.22 -7.92
C LEU A 26 -5.96 1.13 -6.44
N GLY A 27 -4.98 1.14 -5.53
CA GLY A 27 -5.23 1.17 -4.09
C GLY A 27 -6.00 2.42 -3.65
N ALA A 28 -5.62 3.59 -4.16
CA ALA A 28 -6.29 4.86 -3.84
C ALA A 28 -7.75 4.87 -4.30
N VAL A 29 -8.05 4.41 -5.52
CA VAL A 29 -9.42 4.33 -6.04
C VAL A 29 -10.28 3.40 -5.18
N LEU A 30 -9.75 2.22 -4.81
CA LEU A 30 -10.45 1.27 -3.96
C LEU A 30 -10.70 1.83 -2.55
N ALA A 31 -9.73 2.55 -1.98
CA ALA A 31 -9.87 3.18 -0.67
C ALA A 31 -10.99 4.24 -0.68
N VAL A 32 -10.98 5.13 -1.67
CA VAL A 32 -12.01 6.17 -1.82
C VAL A 32 -13.39 5.54 -2.02
N ALA A 33 -13.50 4.51 -2.87
CA ALA A 33 -14.78 3.83 -3.11
C ALA A 33 -15.33 3.18 -1.83
N THR A 34 -14.46 2.55 -1.03
CA THR A 34 -14.83 1.91 0.23
C THR A 34 -15.33 2.93 1.26
N ILE A 35 -14.58 4.02 1.45
CA ILE A 35 -14.97 5.12 2.34
C ILE A 35 -16.29 5.75 1.89
N GLY A 36 -16.44 6.02 0.59
CA GLY A 36 -17.68 6.58 0.03
C GLY A 36 -18.89 5.67 0.25
N LYS A 37 -18.72 4.35 0.12
CA LYS A 37 -19.79 3.37 0.41
C LYS A 37 -20.15 3.35 1.90
N ALA A 38 -19.17 3.45 2.79
CA ALA A 38 -19.40 3.52 4.23
C ALA A 38 -20.16 4.79 4.62
N ILE A 39 -19.74 5.95 4.09
CA ILE A 39 -20.42 7.23 4.29
C ILE A 39 -21.85 7.20 3.76
N ARG A 40 -22.09 6.64 2.56
CA ARG A 40 -23.46 6.53 1.99
C ARG A 40 -24.39 5.69 2.86
N ARG A 41 -23.87 4.67 3.55
CA ARG A 41 -24.66 3.74 4.37
C ARG A 41 -24.89 4.22 5.81
N LYS A 42 -23.92 4.91 6.42
CA LYS A 42 -23.92 5.27 7.85
C LYS A 42 -23.95 6.79 8.12
N GLY A 43 -23.97 7.63 7.08
CA GLY A 43 -23.75 9.07 7.18
C GLY A 43 -22.27 9.42 7.37
N MET A 44 -21.89 10.71 7.27
CA MET A 44 -20.48 11.11 7.36
C MET A 44 -19.84 10.72 8.70
N LEU A 45 -20.46 11.05 9.83
CA LEU A 45 -19.90 10.74 11.16
C LEU A 45 -19.80 9.24 11.42
N GLY A 46 -20.88 8.49 11.16
CA GLY A 46 -20.91 7.04 11.36
C GLY A 46 -19.99 6.30 10.40
N GLY A 47 -19.89 6.74 9.14
CA GLY A 47 -19.02 6.15 8.13
C GLY A 47 -17.53 6.41 8.39
N THR A 48 -17.17 7.62 8.85
CA THR A 48 -15.78 7.94 9.19
C THR A 48 -15.30 7.20 10.43
N LEU A 49 -16.11 7.13 11.49
CA LEU A 49 -15.75 6.40 12.71
C LEU A 49 -15.57 4.91 12.45
N ASP A 50 -16.49 4.31 11.69
CA ASP A 50 -16.42 2.89 11.31
C ASP A 50 -15.17 2.59 10.46
N SER A 51 -14.91 3.44 9.46
CA SER A 51 -13.72 3.30 8.62
C SER A 51 -12.43 3.48 9.42
N ALA A 52 -12.41 4.38 10.41
CA ALA A 52 -11.26 4.59 11.28
C ALA A 52 -11.03 3.38 12.20
N LEU A 53 -12.11 2.82 12.77
CA LEU A 53 -12.05 1.65 13.64
C LEU A 53 -11.54 0.41 12.87
N ASP A 54 -12.04 0.20 11.66
CA ASP A 54 -11.57 -0.86 10.75
C ASP A 54 -10.10 -0.69 10.36
N PHE A 55 -9.57 0.54 10.39
CA PHE A 55 -8.19 0.84 10.02
C PHE A 55 -7.16 0.61 11.13
N ILE A 56 -7.59 0.53 12.40
CA ILE A 56 -6.73 0.34 13.57
C ILE A 56 -5.76 -0.86 13.43
N PRO A 57 -6.19 -2.07 13.04
CA PRO A 57 -5.26 -3.20 12.92
C PRO A 57 -4.24 -3.02 11.77
N PHE A 58 -4.48 -2.10 10.83
CA PHE A 58 -3.61 -1.87 9.69
C PHE A 58 -2.50 -0.85 9.94
N VAL A 59 -2.51 -0.15 11.09
CA VAL A 59 -1.55 0.93 11.39
C VAL A 59 -0.09 0.44 11.35
N GLY A 60 0.18 -0.79 11.81
CA GLY A 60 1.52 -1.40 11.76
C GLY A 60 2.01 -1.66 10.32
N SER A 61 1.12 -2.11 9.44
CA SER A 61 1.43 -2.33 8.02
C SER A 61 1.75 -1.02 7.29
N VAL A 62 1.02 0.04 7.63
CA VAL A 62 1.25 1.39 7.10
C VAL A 62 2.61 1.90 7.56
N LYS A 63 2.94 1.77 8.86
CA LYS A 63 4.26 2.15 9.39
C LYS A 63 5.39 1.48 8.61
N ASN A 64 5.33 0.15 8.48
CA ASN A 64 6.36 -0.62 7.75
C ASN A 64 6.49 -0.16 6.29
N THR A 65 5.37 0.09 5.62
CA THR A 65 5.37 0.59 4.23
C THR A 65 6.02 1.97 4.12
N VAL A 66 5.76 2.86 5.07
CA VAL A 66 6.38 4.20 5.09
C VAL A 66 7.88 4.10 5.41
N GLU A 67 8.30 3.23 6.31
CA GLU A 67 9.72 2.99 6.63
C GLU A 67 10.48 2.48 5.40
N ILE A 68 9.91 1.51 4.67
CA ILE A 68 10.44 1.00 3.41
C ILE A 68 10.53 2.12 2.36
N ALA A 69 9.47 2.92 2.19
CA ALA A 69 9.45 3.99 1.20
C ALA A 69 10.44 5.12 1.52
N ARG A 70 10.65 5.42 2.81
CA ARG A 70 11.56 6.47 3.28
C ARG A 70 13.01 5.99 3.39
N GLY A 71 13.24 4.67 3.42
CA GLY A 71 14.55 4.05 3.59
C GLY A 71 15.15 4.24 4.99
N ARG A 72 14.33 4.57 5.99
CA ARG A 72 14.75 4.77 7.39
C ARG A 72 13.58 4.50 8.33
N ASP A 73 13.88 3.95 9.49
CA ASP A 73 12.87 3.70 10.53
C ASP A 73 12.29 5.01 11.06
N LEU A 74 10.98 5.02 11.24
CA LEU A 74 10.24 6.13 11.83
C LEU A 74 10.28 6.05 13.35
N ILE A 75 10.24 4.83 13.89
CA ILE A 75 10.38 4.57 15.32
C ILE A 75 11.60 3.69 15.48
N ARG A 76 12.68 4.29 15.99
CA ARG A 76 13.95 3.60 16.23
C ARG A 76 13.76 2.51 17.28
N ASP A 77 14.20 1.30 16.96
CA ASP A 77 14.27 0.23 17.95
C ASP A 77 15.20 0.65 19.09
N LYS A 78 14.74 0.41 20.33
CA LYS A 78 15.65 0.45 21.47
C LYS A 78 16.59 -0.73 21.27
N THR A 79 17.89 -0.46 21.15
CA THR A 79 18.92 -1.50 21.25
C THR A 79 18.68 -2.26 22.54
N GLY A 80 18.14 -3.48 22.41
CA GLY A 80 17.87 -4.35 23.55
C GLY A 80 19.16 -4.54 24.31
N ALA A 81 19.11 -4.23 25.60
CA ALA A 81 20.17 -4.54 26.54
C ALA A 81 20.52 -6.02 26.40
N THR A 82 21.75 -6.26 25.94
CA THR A 82 22.42 -7.55 26.01
C THR A 82 22.31 -8.04 27.47
N ARG A 83 21.59 -9.13 27.68
CA ARG A 83 21.76 -10.01 28.83
C ARG A 83 22.29 -11.32 28.32
#